data_AF-A0A2V9Y5E6-F1
#
_entry.id   AF-A0A2V9Y5E6-F1
#
_cell.length_a   1.000
_cell.length_b   1.000
_cell.length_c   1.000
_cell.angle_alpha   90.00
_cell.angle_beta   90.00
_cell.angle_gamma   90.00
#
_symmetry.space_group_name_H-M   'P 1'
#
loop_
_entity.id
_entity.type
_entity.pdbx_description
1 polymer ?
#
loop_
_entity_poly.entity_id
_entity_poly.type
_entity_poly.pdbx_seq_one_letter_code
_entity_poly.pdbx_strand_id
1 'polypeptide(L)' 'MAGTLTSIRLDTHLADEAARVLGVKTRTEAVHIALREVVALRRFKDLMKKNAGKLKFAGHRE' A
#
# COMPACT_ATOMS: atom_id res chain seq x y z
N MET A 1 -14.27 10.03 -0.32
CA MET A 1 -15.41 9.17 0.05
C MET A 1 -15.55 9.26 1.54
N ALA A 2 -16.70 9.72 2.04
CA ALA A 2 -16.98 9.67 3.48
C ALA A 2 -17.10 8.19 3.85
N GLY A 3 -16.03 7.62 4.43
CA GLY A 3 -16.04 6.25 4.89
C GLY A 3 -17.03 6.10 6.03
N THR A 4 -17.69 4.95 6.12
CA THR A 4 -18.42 4.56 7.32
C THR A 4 -17.46 4.50 8.49
N LEU A 5 -17.71 5.32 9.52
CA LEU A 5 -16.90 5.32 10.73
C LEU A 5 -17.11 3.98 11.44
N THR A 6 -16.02 3.22 11.58
CA THR A 6 -16.05 1.88 12.16
C THR A 6 -15.10 1.82 13.33
N SER A 7 -15.57 1.36 14.49
CA SER A 7 -14.73 1.16 15.67
C SER A 7 -14.02 -0.18 15.58
N ILE A 8 -12.68 -0.16 15.54
CA ILE A 8 -11.83 -1.35 15.56
C ILE A 8 -10.79 -1.22 16.68
N ARG A 9 -10.34 -2.35 17.23
CA ARG A 9 -9.18 -2.36 18.13
C ARG A 9 -7.91 -2.32 17.29
N LEU A 10 -7.03 -1.37 17.58
CA LEU A 10 -5.79 -1.14 16.86
C LEU A 10 -4.69 -0.76 17.86
N ASP A 11 -3.46 -1.19 17.60
CA ASP A 11 -2.29 -0.66 18.31
C ASP A 11 -2.11 0.82 17.98
N THR A 12 -2.33 1.67 18.98
CA THR A 12 -2.26 3.12 18.81
C THR A 12 -0.84 3.63 18.63
N HIS A 13 0.17 2.95 19.18
CA HIS A 13 1.57 3.34 19.02
C HIS A 13 2.02 3.10 17.58
N LEU A 14 1.66 1.95 17.02
CA LEU A 14 1.92 1.65 15.62
C LEU A 14 1.21 2.64 14.68
N ALA A 15 -0.03 3.02 15.00
CA ALA A 15 -0.78 4.01 14.22
C ALA A 15 -0.15 5.42 14.27
N ASP A 16 0.40 5.81 15.43
CA ASP A 16 1.13 7.07 15.60
C ASP A 16 2.46 7.06 14.85
N GLU A 17 3.19 5.95 14.89
CA GLU A 17 4.43 5.76 14.12
C GLU A 17 4.15 5.84 12.62
N ALA A 18 3.12 5.13 12.14
CA ALA A 18 2.70 5.18 10.75
C ALA A 18 2.32 6.61 10.32
N ALA A 19 1.64 7.38 11.16
CA ALA A 19 1.32 8.77 10.87
C ALA A 19 2.57 9.63 10.71
N ARG A 20 3.60 9.43 11.56
CA ARG A 20 4.88 10.13 11.46
C ARG A 20 5.65 9.74 10.20
N VAL A 21 5.79 8.45 9.90
CA VAL A 21 6.50 7.94 8.73
C VAL A 21 5.84 8.42 7.43
N LEU A 22 4.51 8.42 7.39
CA LEU A 22 3.74 8.85 6.22
C LEU A 22 3.54 10.37 6.14
N GLY A 23 3.95 11.13 7.16
CA GLY A 23 3.84 12.59 7.20
C GLY A 23 2.40 13.11 7.28
N VAL A 24 1.47 12.30 7.80
CA VAL A 24 0.03 12.63 7.86
C VAL A 24 -0.39 13.05 9.26
N LYS A 25 -1.48 13.83 9.32
CA LYS A 25 -1.92 14.46 10.57
C LYS A 25 -2.75 13.53 11.46
N THR A 26 -3.36 12.49 10.89
CA THR A 26 -4.32 11.64 11.61
C THR A 26 -3.99 10.16 11.47
N ARG A 27 -4.24 9.40 12.55
CA ARG A 27 -4.13 7.93 12.55
C ARG A 27 -5.02 7.29 11.49
N THR A 28 -6.24 7.83 11.29
CA THR A 28 -7.20 7.35 10.29
C THR A 28 -6.65 7.43 8.87
N GLU A 29 -5.95 8.53 8.56
CA GLU A 29 -5.32 8.74 7.26
C GLU A 29 -4.13 7.79 7.07
N ALA A 30 -3.30 7.62 8.10
CA ALA A 30 -2.19 6.67 8.09
C ALA A 30 -2.67 5.24 7.80
N VAL A 31 -3.75 4.80 8.47
CA VAL A 31 -4.37 3.48 8.25
C VAL A 31 -4.91 3.35 6.82
N HIS A 32 -5.60 4.37 6.30
CA HIS A 32 -6.12 4.33 4.94
C HIS A 32 -5.02 4.22 3.88
N ILE A 33 -3.92 4.94 4.06
CA ILE A 33 -2.77 4.88 3.14
C ILE A 33 -2.12 3.51 3.22
N ALA A 34 -1.82 3.01 4.42
CA ALA A 34 -1.20 1.70 4.60
C ALA A 34 -2.02 0.57 3.95
N LEU A 35 -3.35 0.60 4.09
CA LEU A 35 -4.23 -0.39 3.45
C LEU A 35 -4.18 -0.30 1.92
N ARG A 36 -4.16 0.91 1.35
CA ARG A 36 -4.02 1.08 -0.11
C ARG A 36 -2.69 0.55 -0.62
N GLU A 37 -1.60 0.85 0.09
CA GLU A 37 -0.26 0.40 -0.29
C GLU A 37 -0.13 -1.12 -0.26
N VAL A 38 -0.66 -1.79 0.77
CA VAL A 38 -0.67 -3.27 0.83
C VAL A 38 -1.42 -3.87 -0.35
N VAL A 39 -2.59 -3.33 -0.69
CA VAL A 39 -3.38 -3.81 -1.83
C VAL A 39 -2.66 -3.54 -3.15
N ALA A 40 -2.09 -2.35 -3.32
CA ALA A 40 -1.32 -1.98 -4.51
C ALA A 40 -0.09 -2.88 -4.69
N LEU A 41 0.65 -3.14 -3.61
CA LEU A 41 1.82 -4.02 -3.61
C LEU A 41 1.44 -5.45 -4.01
N ARG A 42 0.31 -5.97 -3.50
CA ARG A 42 -0.19 -7.29 -3.92
C ARG A 42 -0.49 -7.31 -5.42
N ARG A 43 -1.24 -6.33 -5.93
CA ARG A 43 -1.56 -6.22 -7.37
C ARG A 43 -0.29 -6.12 -8.23
N PHE A 44 0.70 -5.36 -7.76
CA PHE A 44 2.00 -5.25 -8.42
C PHE A 44 2.72 -6.61 -8.47
N LYS A 45 2.77 -7.35 -7.35
CA LYS A 45 3.35 -8.71 -7.32
C LYS A 45 2.64 -9.66 -8.28
N ASP A 46 1.31 -9.61 -8.36
CA ASP A 46 0.53 -10.43 -9.28
C ASP A 46 0.81 -10.07 -10.75
N LEU A 47 0.91 -8.77 -11.05
CA LEU A 47 1.31 -8.27 -12.36
C LEU A 47 2.72 -8.76 -12.76
N MET A 48 3.68 -8.65 -11.84
CA MET A 48 5.06 -9.11 -12.06
C MET A 48 5.09 -10.62 -12.33
N LYS A 49 4.37 -11.43 -11.54
CA LYS A 49 4.26 -12.89 -11.76
C LYS A 49 3.65 -13.22 -13.12
N LYS A 50 2.58 -12.53 -13.53
CA LYS A 50 1.90 -12.79 -14.81
C LYS A 50 2.82 -12.57 -16.02
N ASN A 51 3.69 -11.57 -15.91
CA ASN A 51 4.55 -11.10 -16.99
C ASN A 51 6.03 -11.54 -16.86
N ALA A 52 6.39 -12.22 -15.77
CA ALA A 52 7.74 -12.75 -15.57
C ALA A 52 8.16 -13.63 -16.75
N GLY A 53 9.32 -13.34 -17.33
CA GLY A 53 9.87 -14.04 -18.50
C GLY A 53 9.16 -13.78 -19.84
N LYS A 54 8.05 -13.01 -19.85
CA LYS A 54 7.29 -12.71 -21.08
C LYS A 54 7.57 -11.30 -21.61
N LEU A 55 8.10 -10.41 -20.78
CA LEU A 55 8.43 -9.05 -21.17
C LEU A 55 9.72 -9.04 -21.97
N LYS A 56 9.64 -8.62 -23.22
CA LYS A 56 10.81 -8.29 -24.04
C LYS A 56 11.05 -6.79 -23.92
N PHE A 57 12.18 -6.39 -23.35
CA PHE A 57 12.60 -5.00 -23.38
C PHE A 57 13.06 -4.67 -24.81
N ALA A 58 12.44 -3.67 -25.43
CA ALA A 58 12.76 -3.28 -26.81
C ALA A 58 14.23 -2.86 -27.03
N GLY A 59 14.99 -2.65 -25.95
CA GLY A 59 16.44 -2.38 -25.97
C GLY A 59 17.33 -3.51 -25.45
N HIS A 60 16.78 -4.67 -25.06
CA HIS A 60 17.60 -5.83 -24.68
C HIS A 60 18.08 -6.53 -25.96
N ARG A 61 19.24 -6.13 -26.46
CA ARG A 61 20.05 -7.00 -27.32
C ARG A 61 20.72 -8.00 -26.37
N GLU A 62 20.63 -9.29 -26.70
CA GLU A 62 21.43 -10.34 -26.05
C GLU A 62 22.93 -10.06 -26.20
#